data_AF-A0A832CCZ7-F1
#
_entry.id   AF-A0A832CCZ7-F1
#
_cell.length_a   1.000
_cell.length_b   1.000
_cell.length_c   1.000
_cell.angle_alpha   90.00
_cell.angle_beta   90.00
_cell.angle_gamma   90.00
#
_symmetry.space_group_name_H-M   'P 1'
#
loop_
_entity.id
_entity.type
_entity.pdbx_description
1 polymer ?
#
loop_
_entity_poly.entity_id
_entity_poly.type
_entity_poly.pdbx_seq_one_letter_code
_entity_poly.pdbx_strand_id
1 'polypeptide(L)'
;MNCAHNILGGSGMDVLEAIKARRSVRSYKEKPVPDDLVEKMLDAARWAPTGGNIQPWRFIVVKDRTLLDLLKKVSPGYLGNAPLAIVICSDKEHSYKVGGQLAKDYLTIADCSMAAASITLAAHALGLGTCVVKSFSHIAVKELLNIPKGVEPELIVVVGYPANIPKPPPREPLDRIVYLNRYGENFEKRDGENMGRVEKTGDDYLFELALFLATSAQGCLNEPPLYGPFRLLDALSRLIDLQEYGGGLTQDPFLRDLKNFVDSKKFLVMYDVEGFKRAIDEVVMRLTTEAKKRYLISKGATRECCGQGMKNPSQENKYGVQNEHASNIFS
;
A
#
# COMPACT_ATOMS: atom_id res chain seq x y z
N MET A 1 11.41 -26.88 -23.67
CA MET A 1 12.86 -26.69 -23.48
C MET A 1 13.11 -26.61 -21.98
N ASN A 2 13.81 -27.61 -21.45
CA ASN A 2 14.14 -27.76 -20.03
C ASN A 2 15.22 -26.74 -19.63
N CYS A 3 14.98 -25.91 -18.62
CA CYS A 3 16.06 -25.28 -17.85
C CYS A 3 16.31 -26.13 -16.61
N ALA A 4 17.14 -27.16 -16.79
CA ALA A 4 17.68 -27.96 -15.72
C ALA A 4 18.75 -27.17 -14.95
N HIS A 5 18.61 -27.19 -13.63
CA HIS A 5 19.62 -27.38 -12.59
C HIS A 5 20.95 -26.61 -12.57
N ASN A 6 21.15 -25.99 -11.39
CA ASN A 6 22.40 -25.84 -10.65
C ASN A 6 23.60 -25.21 -11.37
N ILE A 7 23.76 -23.91 -11.12
CA ILE A 7 25.06 -23.26 -11.13
C ILE A 7 25.21 -22.57 -9.77
N LEU A 8 26.29 -22.94 -9.05
CA LEU A 8 26.80 -22.46 -7.75
C LEU A 8 26.35 -23.26 -6.50
N GLY A 9 27.27 -24.13 -6.04
CA GLY A 9 27.19 -24.87 -4.78
C GLY A 9 27.36 -23.99 -3.54
N GLY A 10 26.27 -23.34 -3.14
CA GLY A 10 26.01 -22.91 -1.77
C GLY A 10 24.51 -23.09 -1.57
N SER A 11 24.07 -23.69 -0.47
CA SER A 11 22.64 -23.79 -0.15
C SER A 11 22.08 -22.37 -0.04
N GLY A 12 21.45 -21.87 -1.11
CA GLY A 12 20.80 -20.57 -1.12
C GLY A 12 19.75 -20.53 -0.02
N MET A 13 19.70 -19.42 0.73
CA MET A 13 18.71 -19.23 1.78
C MET A 13 17.31 -19.19 1.17
N ASP A 14 16.36 -19.93 1.74
CA ASP A 14 14.96 -19.86 1.34
C ASP A 14 14.37 -18.46 1.65
N VAL A 15 13.45 -17.99 0.80
CA VAL A 15 12.88 -16.64 0.95
C VAL A 15 12.10 -16.49 2.26
N LEU A 16 11.34 -17.51 2.68
CA LEU A 16 10.58 -17.46 3.93
C LEU A 16 11.50 -17.47 5.14
N GLU A 17 12.61 -18.21 5.07
CA GLU A 17 13.68 -18.18 6.06
C GLU A 17 14.30 -16.78 6.12
N ALA A 18 14.65 -16.18 4.98
CA ALA A 18 15.24 -14.84 4.92
C ALA A 18 14.32 -13.78 5.53
N ILE A 19 13.02 -13.82 5.22
CA ILE A 19 12.00 -12.91 5.77
C ILE A 19 11.96 -13.01 7.30
N LYS A 20 11.98 -14.22 7.85
CA LYS A 20 11.91 -14.46 9.30
C LYS A 20 13.23 -14.21 10.02
N ALA A 21 14.37 -14.46 9.39
CA ALA A 21 15.69 -14.40 10.01
C ALA A 21 16.33 -13.01 9.98
N ARG A 22 16.05 -12.20 8.94
CA ARG A 22 16.62 -10.85 8.79
C ARG A 22 16.34 -9.96 10.00
N ARG A 23 17.34 -9.16 10.41
CA ARG A 23 17.25 -8.19 11.52
C ARG A 23 17.76 -6.81 11.11
N SER A 24 17.28 -5.78 11.81
CA SER A 24 17.91 -4.45 11.77
C SER A 24 19.25 -4.50 12.50
N VAL A 25 20.34 -4.62 11.75
CA VAL A 25 21.71 -4.63 12.27
C VAL A 25 22.17 -3.19 12.49
N ARG A 26 22.83 -2.93 13.62
CA ARG A 26 23.33 -1.59 14.00
C ARG A 26 24.76 -1.62 14.52
N SER A 27 25.42 -2.77 14.39
CA SER A 27 26.81 -2.98 14.75
C SER A 27 27.47 -3.77 13.63
N TYR A 28 28.53 -3.21 13.07
CA TYR A 28 29.14 -3.65 11.81
C TYR A 28 30.64 -3.85 12.01
N LYS A 29 31.20 -4.84 11.30
CA LYS A 29 32.64 -4.98 11.15
C LYS A 29 33.15 -3.86 10.22
N GLU A 30 34.42 -3.49 10.36
CA GLU A 30 35.07 -2.51 9.49
C GLU A 30 35.30 -3.01 8.06
N LYS A 31 35.13 -4.32 7.84
CA LYS A 31 35.30 -4.96 6.52
C LYS A 31 34.41 -4.27 5.46
N PRO A 32 34.98 -3.76 4.35
CA PRO A 32 34.21 -3.13 3.29
C PRO A 32 33.31 -4.14 2.57
N VAL A 33 32.20 -3.65 2.01
CA VAL A 33 31.29 -4.46 1.19
C VAL A 33 31.79 -4.46 -0.28
N PRO A 34 32.11 -5.63 -0.86
CA PRO A 34 32.52 -5.76 -2.26
C PRO A 34 31.45 -5.26 -3.24
N ASP A 35 31.87 -4.72 -4.39
CA ASP A 35 30.97 -4.17 -5.41
C ASP A 35 30.00 -5.21 -6.00
N ASP A 36 30.44 -6.45 -6.18
CA ASP A 36 29.57 -7.52 -6.70
C ASP A 36 28.36 -7.78 -5.78
N LEU A 37 28.53 -7.63 -4.46
CA LEU A 37 27.43 -7.74 -3.51
C LEU A 37 26.52 -6.51 -3.56
N VAL A 38 27.08 -5.32 -3.78
CA VAL A 38 26.30 -4.09 -3.97
C VAL A 38 25.44 -4.20 -5.21
N GLU A 39 26.01 -4.64 -6.34
CA GLU A 39 25.30 -4.86 -7.59
C GLU A 39 24.17 -5.88 -7.42
N LYS A 40 24.41 -7.02 -6.76
CA LYS A 40 23.36 -8.02 -6.48
C LYS A 40 22.20 -7.43 -5.66
N MET A 41 22.49 -6.59 -4.66
CA MET A 41 21.44 -5.91 -3.89
C MET A 41 20.64 -4.91 -4.73
N LEU A 42 21.32 -4.14 -5.59
CA LEU A 42 20.67 -3.19 -6.50
C LEU A 42 19.86 -3.89 -7.60
N ASP A 43 20.34 -5.03 -8.09
CA ASP A 43 19.63 -5.86 -9.07
C ASP A 43 18.33 -6.41 -8.46
N ALA A 44 18.38 -6.90 -7.21
CA ALA A 44 17.18 -7.29 -6.47
C ALA A 44 16.21 -6.12 -6.29
N ALA A 45 16.72 -4.91 -6.05
CA ALA A 45 15.91 -3.69 -5.97
C ALA A 45 15.24 -3.35 -7.32
N ARG A 46 15.97 -3.53 -8.43
CA ARG A 46 15.46 -3.29 -9.80
C ARG A 46 14.29 -4.19 -10.16
N TRP A 47 14.26 -5.41 -9.61
CA TRP A 47 13.16 -6.37 -9.80
C TRP A 47 11.96 -6.16 -8.87
N ALA A 48 12.00 -5.16 -7.97
CA ALA A 48 10.85 -4.85 -7.13
C ALA A 48 9.64 -4.41 -7.98
N PRO A 49 8.42 -4.86 -7.65
CA PRO A 49 7.21 -4.48 -8.38
C PRO A 49 6.93 -3.00 -8.18
N THR A 50 6.35 -2.34 -9.19
CA THR A 50 5.88 -0.95 -9.05
C THR A 50 4.60 -0.60 -9.75
N GLY A 51 3.88 0.35 -9.16
CA GLY A 51 2.60 0.81 -9.67
C GLY A 51 2.74 1.36 -11.09
N GLY A 52 1.96 0.83 -12.03
CA GLY A 52 2.02 1.22 -13.44
C GLY A 52 3.37 0.98 -14.13
N ASN A 53 4.27 0.18 -13.53
CA ASN A 53 5.65 -0.01 -13.98
C ASN A 53 6.45 1.31 -14.13
N ILE A 54 6.15 2.30 -13.29
CA ILE A 54 6.68 3.67 -13.40
C ILE A 54 8.19 3.72 -13.16
N GLN A 55 8.73 2.80 -12.35
CA GLN A 55 10.17 2.74 -12.06
C GLN A 55 10.74 4.05 -11.46
N PRO A 56 10.14 4.57 -10.37
CA PRO A 56 10.49 5.90 -9.83
C PRO A 56 11.85 5.94 -9.13
N TRP A 57 12.42 4.81 -8.74
CA TRP A 57 13.57 4.78 -7.85
C TRP A 57 14.87 5.21 -8.53
N ARG A 58 15.73 5.88 -7.76
CA ARG A 58 17.14 6.16 -8.05
C ARG A 58 17.95 5.75 -6.84
N PHE A 59 19.14 5.19 -7.06
CA PHE A 59 20.00 4.71 -5.96
C PHE A 59 21.32 5.47 -5.95
N ILE A 60 21.71 5.98 -4.78
CA ILE A 60 23.03 6.57 -4.55
C ILE A 60 23.78 5.64 -3.61
N VAL A 61 24.87 5.06 -4.10
CA VAL A 61 25.76 4.20 -3.32
C VAL A 61 26.83 5.06 -2.67
N VAL A 62 26.88 5.08 -1.33
CA VAL A 62 27.82 5.90 -0.56
C VAL A 62 28.80 4.97 0.16
N LYS A 63 30.08 5.07 -0.24
CA LYS A 63 31.21 4.36 0.40
C LYS A 63 32.26 5.30 0.99
N ASP A 64 32.25 6.58 0.59
CA ASP A 64 33.18 7.57 1.12
C ASP A 64 32.96 7.75 2.63
N ARG A 65 34.06 7.66 3.40
CA ARG A 65 33.95 7.58 4.85
C ARG A 65 33.50 8.89 5.47
N THR A 66 34.00 10.02 4.96
CA THR A 66 33.61 11.35 5.41
C THR A 66 32.13 11.61 5.14
N LEU A 67 31.64 11.21 3.97
CA LEU A 67 30.25 11.35 3.58
C LEU A 67 29.32 10.46 4.40
N LEU A 68 29.72 9.21 4.69
CA LEU A 68 28.98 8.34 5.61
C LEU A 68 28.86 8.94 7.01
N ASP A 69 29.94 9.53 7.53
CA ASP A 69 29.94 10.18 8.84
C ASP A 69 29.05 11.44 8.87
N LEU A 70 29.03 12.21 7.78
CA LEU A 70 28.13 13.35 7.64
C LEU A 70 26.66 12.92 7.51
N LEU A 71 26.37 11.91 6.69
CA LEU A 71 25.02 11.34 6.57
C LEU A 71 24.49 10.87 7.92
N LYS A 72 25.33 10.20 8.71
CA LYS A 72 24.98 9.76 10.06
C LYS A 72 24.61 10.93 10.97
N LYS A 73 25.36 12.03 10.95
CA LYS A 73 25.10 13.24 11.77
C LYS A 73 23.73 13.87 11.46
N VAL A 74 23.28 13.79 10.21
CA VAL A 74 21.98 14.35 9.78
C VAL A 74 20.84 13.33 9.80
N SER A 75 21.11 12.12 10.29
CA SER A 75 20.19 10.98 10.28
C SER A 75 20.10 10.34 11.67
N PRO A 76 19.23 10.83 12.59
CA PRO A 76 19.14 10.30 13.95
C PRO A 76 18.91 8.77 14.05
N GLY A 77 18.27 8.15 13.05
CA GLY A 77 18.09 6.69 13.01
C GLY A 77 19.27 5.90 12.44
N TYR A 78 20.30 6.56 11.91
CA TYR A 78 21.54 5.92 11.45
C TYR A 78 22.39 5.54 12.67
N LEU A 79 22.23 4.32 13.13
CA LEU A 79 22.96 3.77 14.27
C LEU A 79 24.11 2.85 13.80
N GLY A 80 25.24 2.91 14.50
CA GLY A 80 26.45 2.17 14.16
C GLY A 80 27.32 2.85 13.10
N ASN A 81 28.34 2.13 12.63
CA ASN A 81 29.35 2.62 11.69
C ASN A 81 29.42 1.72 10.45
N ALA A 82 28.30 1.58 9.74
CA ALA A 82 28.24 0.77 8.52
C ALA A 82 29.27 1.27 7.47
N PRO A 83 29.96 0.36 6.75
CA PRO A 83 30.90 0.72 5.68
C PRO A 83 30.22 1.09 4.36
N LEU A 84 28.88 1.00 4.28
CA LEU A 84 28.10 1.27 3.07
C LEU A 84 26.73 1.85 3.46
N ALA A 85 26.27 2.83 2.68
CA ALA A 85 24.87 3.26 2.66
C ALA A 85 24.35 3.28 1.22
N ILE A 86 23.11 2.82 1.01
CA ILE A 86 22.37 2.95 -0.24
C ILE A 86 21.22 3.92 0.02
N VAL A 87 21.28 5.12 -0.55
CA VAL A 87 20.20 6.10 -0.46
C VAL A 87 19.24 5.87 -1.62
N ILE A 88 18.02 5.47 -1.29
CA ILE A 88 16.92 5.24 -2.21
C ILE A 88 16.17 6.55 -2.35
N CYS A 89 16.17 7.11 -3.55
CA CYS A 89 15.45 8.32 -3.90
C CYS A 89 14.30 7.99 -4.85
N SER A 90 13.27 8.84 -4.88
CA SER A 90 12.22 8.79 -5.90
C SER A 90 12.33 9.99 -6.83
N ASP A 91 12.21 9.74 -8.14
CA ASP A 91 12.10 10.77 -9.17
C ASP A 91 10.64 11.19 -9.30
N LYS A 92 10.26 12.22 -8.53
CA LYS A 92 8.88 12.73 -8.45
C LYS A 92 8.43 13.34 -9.78
N GLU A 93 9.36 13.95 -10.52
CA GLU A 93 9.05 14.57 -11.81
C GLU A 93 8.76 13.51 -12.87
N HIS A 94 9.61 12.49 -12.99
CA HIS A 94 9.36 11.33 -13.86
C HIS A 94 8.03 10.65 -13.51
N SER A 95 7.79 10.42 -12.21
CA SER A 95 6.57 9.77 -11.73
C SER A 95 5.32 10.55 -12.10
N TYR A 96 5.35 11.89 -11.98
CA TYR A 96 4.25 12.75 -12.39
C TYR A 96 3.99 12.67 -13.90
N LYS A 97 5.05 12.69 -14.72
CA LYS A 97 4.92 12.62 -16.19
C LYS A 97 4.29 11.30 -16.66
N VAL A 98 4.59 10.19 -16.00
CA VAL A 98 4.13 8.85 -16.41
C VAL A 98 2.80 8.47 -15.76
N GLY A 99 2.59 8.79 -14.48
CA GLY A 99 1.44 8.32 -13.70
C GLY A 99 0.67 9.40 -12.94
N GLY A 100 0.90 10.68 -13.24
CA GLY A 100 0.17 11.80 -12.68
C GLY A 100 0.39 12.03 -11.17
N GLN A 101 -0.57 12.70 -10.54
CA GLN A 101 -0.45 13.12 -9.13
C GLN A 101 -0.39 11.93 -8.16
N LEU A 102 -1.18 10.88 -8.42
CA LEU A 102 -1.18 9.65 -7.62
C LEU A 102 0.22 9.01 -7.58
N ALA A 103 0.87 8.93 -8.73
CA ALA A 103 2.22 8.39 -8.83
C ALA A 103 3.24 9.23 -8.05
N LYS A 104 3.21 10.55 -8.27
CA LYS A 104 4.10 11.50 -7.61
C LYS A 104 3.99 11.43 -6.09
N ASP A 105 2.78 11.44 -5.56
CA ASP A 105 2.58 11.65 -4.12
C ASP A 105 2.59 10.34 -3.32
N TYR A 106 2.09 9.25 -3.91
CA TYR A 106 1.84 8.00 -3.16
C TYR A 106 2.64 6.81 -3.68
N LEU A 107 2.61 6.55 -4.99
CA LEU A 107 3.25 5.33 -5.53
C LEU A 107 4.76 5.34 -5.32
N THR A 108 5.40 6.50 -5.50
CA THR A 108 6.85 6.66 -5.29
C THR A 108 7.34 6.14 -3.92
N ILE A 109 6.59 6.38 -2.85
CA ILE A 109 7.00 5.94 -1.50
C ILE A 109 6.81 4.43 -1.34
N ALA A 110 5.67 3.90 -1.80
CA ALA A 110 5.39 2.46 -1.75
C ALA A 110 6.42 1.66 -2.56
N ASP A 111 6.68 2.12 -3.78
CA ASP A 111 7.64 1.56 -4.73
C ASP A 111 9.06 1.52 -4.15
N CYS A 112 9.55 2.65 -3.62
CA CYS A 112 10.85 2.72 -2.97
C CYS A 112 10.93 1.82 -1.71
N SER A 113 9.81 1.64 -0.99
CA SER A 113 9.75 0.75 0.18
C SER A 113 9.84 -0.73 -0.21
N MET A 114 9.24 -1.13 -1.34
CA MET A 114 9.37 -2.48 -1.89
C MET A 114 10.78 -2.76 -2.41
N ALA A 115 11.42 -1.78 -3.06
CA ALA A 115 12.82 -1.85 -3.43
C ALA A 115 13.74 -2.00 -2.20
N ALA A 116 13.49 -1.22 -1.14
CA ALA A 116 14.22 -1.34 0.13
C ALA A 116 14.06 -2.74 0.75
N ALA A 117 12.84 -3.29 0.77
CA ALA A 117 12.58 -4.64 1.27
C ALA A 117 13.40 -5.68 0.49
N SER A 118 13.43 -5.59 -0.83
CA SER A 118 14.21 -6.48 -1.71
C SER A 118 15.71 -6.39 -1.43
N ILE A 119 16.27 -5.17 -1.30
CA ILE A 119 17.67 -4.95 -0.89
C ILE A 119 17.96 -5.64 0.43
N THR A 120 17.09 -5.45 1.42
CA THR A 120 17.35 -5.97 2.77
C THR A 120 17.31 -7.49 2.85
N LEU A 121 16.47 -8.15 2.04
CA LEU A 121 16.42 -9.61 1.93
C LEU A 121 17.61 -10.16 1.16
N ALA A 122 17.96 -9.55 0.02
CA ALA A 122 19.14 -9.93 -0.76
C ALA A 122 20.42 -9.78 0.07
N ALA A 123 20.59 -8.65 0.77
CA ALA A 123 21.70 -8.44 1.68
C ALA A 123 21.82 -9.55 2.72
N HIS A 124 20.69 -9.96 3.32
CA HIS A 124 20.68 -11.01 4.33
C HIS A 124 21.10 -12.37 3.77
N ALA A 125 20.58 -12.74 2.59
CA ALA A 125 20.98 -13.96 1.89
C ALA A 125 22.47 -13.97 1.51
N LEU A 126 23.07 -12.80 1.28
CA LEU A 126 24.50 -12.60 1.01
C LEU A 126 25.36 -12.53 2.29
N GLY A 127 24.78 -12.77 3.47
CA GLY A 127 25.49 -12.73 4.76
C GLY A 127 25.76 -11.33 5.31
N LEU A 128 25.08 -10.31 4.79
CA LEU A 128 25.17 -8.92 5.24
C LEU A 128 24.03 -8.57 6.21
N GLY A 129 24.30 -7.59 7.07
CA GLY A 129 23.33 -6.95 7.95
C GLY A 129 22.88 -5.62 7.36
N THR A 130 21.60 -5.27 7.58
CA THR A 130 21.05 -3.98 7.12
C THR A 130 20.22 -3.28 8.19
N CYS A 131 20.09 -1.97 8.09
CA CYS A 131 19.04 -1.21 8.75
C CYS A 131 18.50 -0.14 7.81
N VAL A 132 17.17 -0.04 7.72
CA VAL A 132 16.49 1.00 6.95
C VAL A 132 16.26 2.21 7.85
N VAL A 133 16.61 3.38 7.36
CA VAL A 133 16.54 4.66 8.07
C VAL A 133 15.66 5.61 7.29
N LYS A 134 14.59 6.09 7.94
CA LYS A 134 13.73 7.18 7.44
C LYS A 134 13.90 8.48 8.21
N SER A 135 14.38 8.39 9.45
CA SER A 135 14.65 9.54 10.31
C SER A 135 15.96 10.22 9.90
N PHE A 136 15.84 11.13 8.92
CA PHE A 136 16.91 11.99 8.44
C PHE A 136 16.38 13.35 7.96
N SER A 137 17.24 14.36 7.95
CA SER A 137 16.93 15.67 7.35
C SER A 137 16.98 15.58 5.83
N HIS A 138 15.83 15.75 5.17
CA HIS A 138 15.75 15.74 3.70
C HIS A 138 16.60 16.84 3.07
N ILE A 139 16.57 18.04 3.65
CA ILE A 139 17.34 19.19 3.16
C ILE A 139 18.83 18.88 3.21
N ALA A 140 19.32 18.38 4.35
CA ALA A 140 20.74 18.10 4.51
C ALA A 140 21.21 16.91 3.66
N VAL A 141 20.41 15.84 3.55
CA VAL A 141 20.75 14.69 2.69
C VAL A 141 20.79 15.10 1.22
N LYS A 142 19.86 15.95 0.76
CA LYS A 142 19.88 16.48 -0.60
C LYS A 142 21.13 17.30 -0.90
N GLU A 143 21.49 18.20 0.02
CA GLU A 143 22.69 19.02 -0.11
C GLU A 143 23.96 18.16 -0.14
N LEU A 144 24.13 17.26 0.84
CA LEU A 144 25.32 16.40 0.96
C LEU A 144 25.53 15.50 -0.26
N LEU A 145 24.45 15.05 -0.90
CA LEU A 145 24.49 14.10 -2.01
C LEU A 145 24.21 14.73 -3.37
N ASN A 146 24.12 16.07 -3.44
CA ASN A 146 23.78 16.82 -4.66
C ASN A 146 22.51 16.28 -5.36
N ILE A 147 21.48 15.94 -4.59
CA ILE A 147 20.22 15.43 -5.14
C ILE A 147 19.47 16.58 -5.82
N PRO A 148 19.13 16.45 -7.12
CA PRO A 148 18.52 17.54 -7.87
C PRO A 148 17.07 17.80 -7.44
N LYS A 149 16.56 18.99 -7.81
CA LYS A 149 15.14 19.32 -7.68
C LYS A 149 14.29 18.29 -8.43
N GLY A 150 13.15 17.89 -7.85
CA GLY A 150 12.28 16.87 -8.41
C GLY A 150 12.64 15.44 -8.00
N VAL A 151 13.76 15.23 -7.30
CA VAL A 151 14.13 13.95 -6.71
C VAL A 151 14.08 14.05 -5.18
N GLU A 152 13.48 13.07 -4.51
CA GLU A 152 13.33 13.05 -3.06
C GLU A 152 14.04 11.84 -2.44
N PRO A 153 14.89 12.01 -1.41
CA PRO A 153 15.42 10.88 -0.66
C PRO A 153 14.29 10.22 0.15
N GLU A 154 14.00 8.97 -0.15
CA GLU A 154 12.91 8.24 0.51
C GLU A 154 13.41 7.44 1.70
N LEU A 155 14.47 6.67 1.53
CA LEU A 155 15.02 5.77 2.55
C LEU A 155 16.55 5.70 2.42
N ILE A 156 17.24 5.53 3.55
CA ILE A 156 18.66 5.16 3.58
C ILE A 156 18.77 3.73 4.09
N VAL A 157 19.38 2.84 3.33
CA VAL A 157 19.69 1.47 3.77
C VAL A 157 21.17 1.41 4.11
N VAL A 158 21.49 1.30 5.39
CA VAL A 158 22.87 1.08 5.84
C VAL A 158 23.19 -0.41 5.79
N VAL A 159 24.39 -0.76 5.33
CA VAL A 159 24.77 -2.14 5.00
C VAL A 159 26.19 -2.44 5.47
N GLY A 160 26.42 -3.65 5.96
CA GLY A 160 27.76 -4.15 6.25
C GLY A 160 27.75 -5.56 6.83
N TYR A 161 28.94 -6.12 7.07
CA TYR A 161 29.04 -7.39 7.77
C TYR A 161 28.64 -7.21 9.25
N PRO A 162 27.67 -7.98 9.77
CA PRO A 162 27.23 -7.82 11.15
C PRO A 162 28.36 -8.18 12.12
N ALA A 163 28.63 -7.32 13.08
CA ALA A 163 29.47 -7.66 14.24
C ALA A 163 28.65 -8.37 15.34
N ASN A 164 27.36 -8.09 15.40
CA ASN A 164 26.39 -8.76 16.26
C ASN A 164 25.04 -8.87 15.54
N ILE A 165 24.33 -9.98 15.75
CA ILE A 165 22.98 -10.21 15.23
C ILE A 165 22.00 -10.08 16.40
N PRO A 166 21.12 -9.05 16.41
CA PRO A 166 20.19 -8.87 17.52
C PRO A 166 19.07 -9.93 17.50
N LYS A 167 18.44 -10.13 18.66
CA LYS A 167 17.24 -10.98 18.77
C LYS A 167 16.08 -10.38 17.95
N PRO A 168 15.14 -11.21 17.44
CA PRO A 168 13.92 -10.71 16.81
C PRO A 168 13.13 -9.82 17.77
N PRO A 169 12.64 -8.64 17.33
CA PRO A 169 11.61 -7.94 18.08
C PRO A 169 10.30 -8.77 18.03
N PRO A 170 9.42 -8.65 19.03
CA PRO A 170 8.10 -9.26 18.97
C PRO A 170 7.32 -8.75 17.73
N ARG A 171 6.36 -9.56 17.29
CA ARG A 171 5.41 -9.21 16.24
C ARG A 171 4.01 -9.35 16.79
N GLU A 172 3.10 -8.52 16.31
CA GLU A 172 1.68 -8.69 16.59
C GLU A 172 1.23 -10.07 16.09
N PRO A 173 0.39 -10.79 16.86
CA PRO A 173 -0.21 -12.03 16.40
C PRO A 173 -1.14 -11.76 15.21
N LEU A 174 -1.33 -12.78 14.36
CA LEU A 174 -2.08 -12.63 13.10
C LEU A 174 -3.54 -12.20 13.31
N ASP A 175 -4.18 -12.68 14.36
CA ASP A 175 -5.58 -12.36 14.70
C ASP A 175 -5.82 -10.87 15.03
N ARG A 176 -4.77 -10.11 15.37
CA ARG A 176 -4.86 -8.66 15.59
C ARG A 176 -4.70 -7.82 14.32
N ILE A 177 -4.17 -8.40 13.25
CA ILE A 177 -3.79 -7.64 12.03
C ILE A 177 -4.39 -8.22 10.74
N VAL A 178 -5.08 -9.37 10.80
CA VAL A 178 -5.71 -10.02 9.66
C VAL A 178 -7.21 -10.14 9.89
N TYR A 179 -7.99 -9.68 8.90
CA TYR A 179 -9.45 -9.77 8.91
C TYR A 179 -9.95 -10.47 7.64
N LEU A 180 -10.95 -11.34 7.76
CA LEU A 180 -11.57 -12.01 6.62
C LEU A 180 -12.70 -11.15 6.06
N ASN A 181 -12.62 -10.78 4.77
CA ASN A 181 -13.63 -10.01 4.02
C ASN A 181 -13.90 -8.57 4.50
N ARG A 182 -14.06 -8.31 5.81
CA ARG A 182 -14.35 -6.99 6.38
C ARG A 182 -13.46 -6.69 7.57
N TYR A 183 -13.09 -5.43 7.75
CA TYR A 183 -12.34 -4.98 8.92
C TYR A 183 -13.09 -5.33 10.21
N GLY A 184 -12.39 -5.95 11.16
CA GLY A 184 -12.96 -6.44 12.42
C GLY A 184 -13.53 -7.86 12.39
N GLU A 185 -13.68 -8.49 11.22
CA GLU A 185 -14.10 -9.90 11.12
C GLU A 185 -12.88 -10.83 11.20
N ASN A 186 -12.88 -11.76 12.16
CA ASN A 186 -11.74 -12.65 12.39
C ASN A 186 -11.39 -13.50 11.16
N PHE A 187 -10.09 -13.69 10.92
CA PHE A 187 -9.61 -14.59 9.89
C PHE A 187 -9.66 -16.06 10.36
N GLU A 188 -10.72 -16.76 9.95
CA GLU A 188 -10.87 -18.19 10.15
C GLU A 188 -10.59 -18.93 8.83
N LYS A 189 -9.75 -19.96 8.88
CA LYS A 189 -9.53 -20.85 7.73
C LYS A 189 -10.84 -21.59 7.44
N ARG A 190 -11.38 -21.40 6.23
CA ARG A 190 -12.53 -22.16 5.75
C ARG A 190 -12.08 -23.14 4.67
N ASP A 191 -12.52 -24.38 4.79
CA ASP A 191 -12.29 -25.39 3.76
C ASP A 191 -13.22 -25.10 2.57
N GLY A 192 -12.62 -24.68 1.45
CA GLY A 192 -13.21 -24.75 0.10
C GLY A 192 -14.68 -24.37 -0.04
N GLU A 193 -15.02 -23.09 0.15
CA GLU A 193 -16.32 -22.59 -0.32
C GLU A 193 -16.24 -22.34 -1.84
N ASN A 194 -16.93 -23.18 -2.61
CA ASN A 194 -17.10 -23.00 -4.04
C ASN A 194 -18.04 -21.80 -4.28
N MET A 195 -17.48 -20.61 -4.50
CA MET A 195 -18.27 -19.44 -4.89
C MET A 195 -18.78 -19.64 -6.33
N GLY A 196 -19.96 -20.26 -6.46
CA GLY A 196 -20.68 -20.33 -7.73
C GLY A 196 -20.82 -18.94 -8.36
N ARG A 197 -20.58 -18.86 -9.67
CA ARG A 197 -20.75 -17.64 -10.46
C ARG A 197 -22.25 -17.36 -10.56
N VAL A 198 -22.69 -16.23 -10.03
CA VAL A 198 -24.09 -15.79 -10.13
C VAL A 198 -24.34 -15.30 -11.56
N GLU A 199 -25.44 -15.75 -12.18
CA GLU A 199 -25.87 -15.22 -13.48
C GLU A 199 -26.23 -13.73 -13.35
N LYS A 200 -25.75 -12.90 -14.28
CA LYS A 200 -25.96 -11.45 -14.29
C LYS A 200 -27.06 -11.08 -15.28
N THR A 201 -27.94 -10.19 -14.87
CA THR A 201 -28.94 -9.56 -15.75
C THR A 201 -28.35 -8.35 -16.50
N GLY A 202 -29.08 -7.82 -17.49
CA GLY A 202 -28.69 -6.57 -18.17
C GLY A 202 -28.58 -5.37 -17.21
N ASP A 203 -29.45 -5.32 -16.20
CA ASP A 203 -29.42 -4.26 -15.17
C ASP A 203 -28.21 -4.39 -14.24
N ASP A 204 -27.74 -5.61 -13.97
CA ASP A 204 -26.50 -5.83 -13.21
C ASP A 204 -25.29 -5.25 -13.95
N TYR A 205 -25.20 -5.47 -15.27
CA TYR A 205 -24.11 -4.89 -16.07
C TYR A 205 -24.17 -3.36 -16.10
N LEU A 206 -25.36 -2.80 -16.24
CA LEU A 206 -25.55 -1.34 -16.23
C LEU A 206 -25.15 -0.75 -14.86
N PHE A 207 -25.60 -1.37 -13.77
CA PHE A 207 -25.24 -0.95 -12.42
C PHE A 207 -23.72 -1.00 -12.19
N GLU A 208 -23.06 -2.10 -12.59
CA GLU A 208 -21.61 -2.24 -12.46
C GLU A 208 -20.85 -1.19 -13.29
N LEU A 209 -21.33 -0.87 -14.50
CA LEU A 209 -20.71 0.16 -15.33
C LEU A 209 -20.94 1.56 -14.74
N ALA A 210 -22.13 1.85 -14.19
CA ALA A 210 -22.38 3.09 -13.46
C ALA A 210 -21.46 3.22 -12.24
N LEU A 211 -21.30 2.14 -11.46
CA LEU A 211 -20.34 2.09 -10.34
C LEU A 211 -18.91 2.36 -10.81
N PHE A 212 -18.49 1.73 -11.90
CA PHE A 212 -17.16 1.96 -12.48
C PHE A 212 -16.94 3.42 -12.93
N LEU A 213 -17.91 4.02 -13.63
CA LEU A 213 -17.80 5.40 -14.09
C LEU A 213 -17.77 6.41 -12.95
N ALA A 214 -18.61 6.22 -11.92
CA ALA A 214 -18.62 7.07 -10.73
C ALA A 214 -17.29 6.99 -9.95
N THR A 215 -16.79 5.78 -9.72
CA THR A 215 -15.51 5.57 -9.01
C THR A 215 -14.33 6.07 -9.83
N SER A 216 -14.38 5.94 -11.16
CA SER A 216 -13.39 6.56 -12.06
C SER A 216 -13.44 8.09 -11.99
N ALA A 217 -14.64 8.69 -11.95
CA ALA A 217 -14.79 10.13 -11.77
C ALA A 217 -14.14 10.60 -10.45
N GLN A 218 -14.35 9.86 -9.36
CA GLN A 218 -13.68 10.13 -8.09
C GLN A 218 -12.16 9.94 -8.17
N GLY A 219 -11.68 8.96 -8.93
CA GLY A 219 -10.25 8.77 -9.19
C GLY A 219 -9.60 9.94 -9.94
N CYS A 220 -10.37 10.66 -10.75
CA CYS A 220 -9.92 11.78 -11.56
C CYS A 220 -10.08 13.16 -10.87
N LEU A 221 -10.32 13.24 -9.56
CA LEU A 221 -10.52 14.53 -8.87
C LEU A 221 -9.30 15.48 -8.90
N ASN A 222 -8.12 14.97 -9.25
CA ASN A 222 -6.89 15.75 -9.45
C ASN A 222 -6.72 16.24 -10.90
N GLU A 223 -7.62 15.88 -11.81
CA GLU A 223 -7.66 16.37 -13.18
C GLU A 223 -8.54 17.63 -13.30
N PRO A 224 -8.44 18.40 -14.40
CA PRO A 224 -9.36 19.50 -14.66
C PRO A 224 -10.83 19.04 -14.52
N PRO A 225 -11.64 19.64 -13.63
CA PRO A 225 -12.94 19.08 -13.26
C PRO A 225 -13.90 18.83 -14.42
N LEU A 226 -13.86 19.70 -15.46
CA LEU A 226 -14.68 19.58 -16.66
C LEU A 226 -14.27 18.44 -17.61
N TYR A 227 -13.02 17.97 -17.54
CA TYR A 227 -12.45 17.06 -18.54
C TYR A 227 -12.27 15.63 -18.03
N GLY A 228 -11.97 15.44 -16.75
CA GLY A 228 -11.92 14.12 -16.11
C GLY A 228 -13.25 13.77 -15.44
N PRO A 229 -13.48 14.26 -14.22
CA PRO A 229 -14.58 13.80 -13.38
C PRO A 229 -15.96 14.13 -13.94
N PHE A 230 -16.19 15.33 -14.49
CA PHE A 230 -17.48 15.70 -15.07
C PHE A 230 -17.86 14.82 -16.26
N ARG A 231 -16.93 14.54 -17.18
CA ARG A 231 -17.24 13.73 -18.37
C ARG A 231 -17.62 12.30 -18.01
N LEU A 232 -16.95 11.72 -17.01
CA LEU A 232 -17.26 10.38 -16.51
C LEU A 232 -18.62 10.35 -15.80
N LEU A 233 -18.91 11.37 -15.01
CA LEU A 233 -20.20 11.50 -14.32
C LEU A 233 -21.36 11.79 -15.29
N ASP A 234 -21.14 12.61 -16.32
CA ASP A 234 -22.13 12.88 -17.37
C ASP A 234 -22.32 11.64 -18.26
N ALA A 235 -21.26 10.89 -18.56
CA ALA A 235 -21.35 9.62 -19.25
C ALA A 235 -22.18 8.60 -18.46
N LEU A 236 -22.02 8.53 -17.14
CA LEU A 236 -22.87 7.71 -16.27
C LEU A 236 -24.34 8.11 -16.42
N SER A 237 -24.67 9.40 -16.34
CA SER A 237 -26.04 9.87 -16.48
C SER A 237 -26.64 9.49 -17.85
N ARG A 238 -25.90 9.73 -18.94
CA ARG A 238 -26.32 9.38 -20.30
C ARG A 238 -26.44 7.88 -20.52
N LEU A 239 -25.60 7.09 -19.87
CA LEU A 239 -25.64 5.63 -19.95
C LEU A 239 -26.95 5.09 -19.36
N ILE A 240 -27.44 5.70 -18.28
CA ILE A 240 -28.75 5.37 -17.71
C ILE A 240 -29.87 5.76 -18.71
N ASP A 241 -29.73 6.85 -19.47
CA ASP A 241 -30.69 7.25 -20.53
C ASP A 241 -30.65 6.35 -21.78
N LEU A 242 -29.51 5.73 -22.13
CA LEU A 242 -29.36 4.96 -23.37
C LEU A 242 -30.40 3.85 -23.52
N GLN A 243 -30.92 3.34 -22.41
CA GLN A 243 -31.92 2.28 -22.44
C GLN A 243 -33.35 2.77 -22.72
N GLU A 244 -33.64 4.08 -22.62
CA GLU A 244 -34.93 4.65 -23.06
C GLU A 244 -35.17 4.46 -24.56
N TYR A 245 -34.10 4.30 -25.33
CA TYR A 245 -34.12 4.06 -26.79
C TYR A 245 -34.05 2.57 -27.17
N GLY A 246 -33.89 1.67 -26.20
CA GLY A 246 -33.51 0.25 -26.39
C GLY A 246 -34.54 -0.80 -25.93
N GLY A 247 -35.77 -0.41 -25.58
CA GLY A 247 -36.88 -1.36 -25.42
C GLY A 247 -36.99 -2.11 -24.09
N GLY A 248 -36.78 -1.46 -22.93
CA GLY A 248 -37.48 -1.89 -21.70
C GLY A 248 -36.72 -2.01 -20.37
N LEU A 249 -35.53 -1.44 -20.20
CA LEU A 249 -34.83 -1.43 -18.90
C LEU A 249 -34.49 0.04 -18.63
N THR A 250 -35.19 0.72 -17.73
CA THR A 250 -34.58 1.21 -16.49
C THR A 250 -35.57 1.04 -15.35
N GLN A 251 -36.26 -0.11 -15.26
CA GLN A 251 -37.20 -0.30 -14.15
C GLN A 251 -36.50 -0.29 -12.79
N ASP A 252 -35.16 -0.37 -12.76
CA ASP A 252 -34.33 -0.14 -11.59
C ASP A 252 -34.58 1.27 -10.99
N PRO A 253 -35.35 1.35 -9.88
CA PRO A 253 -35.70 2.63 -9.29
C PRO A 253 -34.49 3.35 -8.70
N PHE A 254 -33.45 2.60 -8.30
CA PHE A 254 -32.23 3.17 -7.75
C PHE A 254 -31.44 3.92 -8.83
N LEU A 255 -31.28 3.33 -10.02
CA LEU A 255 -30.55 4.00 -11.11
C LEU A 255 -31.27 5.26 -11.59
N ARG A 256 -32.61 5.25 -11.63
CA ARG A 256 -33.41 6.45 -11.91
C ARG A 256 -33.21 7.56 -10.86
N ASP A 257 -33.27 7.22 -9.57
CA ASP A 257 -33.01 8.17 -8.48
C ASP A 257 -31.58 8.74 -8.55
N LEU A 258 -30.59 7.85 -8.71
CA LEU A 258 -29.19 8.22 -8.81
C LEU A 258 -28.95 9.20 -9.95
N LYS A 259 -29.57 8.96 -11.11
CA LYS A 259 -29.49 9.86 -12.25
C LYS A 259 -30.05 11.24 -11.94
N ASN A 260 -31.26 11.30 -11.36
CA ASN A 260 -31.87 12.58 -10.98
C ASN A 260 -30.95 13.37 -10.03
N PHE A 261 -30.33 12.67 -9.08
CA PHE A 261 -29.33 13.27 -8.20
C PHE A 261 -28.14 13.80 -9.01
N VAL A 262 -27.54 12.99 -9.88
CA VAL A 262 -26.39 13.38 -10.73
C VAL A 262 -26.74 14.60 -11.59
N ASP A 263 -27.86 14.60 -12.29
CA ASP A 263 -28.27 15.70 -13.16
C ASP A 263 -28.51 17.00 -12.37
N SER A 264 -29.00 16.90 -11.13
CA SER A 264 -29.16 18.06 -10.24
C SER A 264 -27.85 18.65 -9.72
N LYS A 265 -26.75 17.88 -9.75
CA LYS A 265 -25.46 18.27 -9.14
C LYS A 265 -24.31 18.42 -10.13
N LYS A 266 -24.34 17.78 -11.31
CA LYS A 266 -23.19 17.70 -12.21
C LYS A 266 -22.71 19.07 -12.70
N PHE A 267 -23.61 20.04 -12.88
CA PHE A 267 -23.26 21.39 -13.31
C PHE A 267 -22.68 22.27 -12.19
N LEU A 268 -22.63 21.80 -10.94
CA LEU A 268 -21.85 22.46 -9.88
C LEU A 268 -20.38 22.62 -10.30
N VAL A 269 -19.87 21.77 -11.19
CA VAL A 269 -18.53 21.88 -11.76
C VAL A 269 -18.21 23.29 -12.31
N MET A 270 -19.22 24.05 -12.74
CA MET A 270 -19.05 25.39 -13.33
C MET A 270 -18.97 26.51 -12.28
N TYR A 271 -19.53 26.31 -11.08
CA TYR A 271 -19.77 27.41 -10.13
C TYR A 271 -19.38 27.07 -8.67
N ASP A 272 -19.34 25.80 -8.30
CA ASP A 272 -18.95 25.27 -6.99
C ASP A 272 -18.22 23.93 -7.15
N VAL A 273 -16.91 24.00 -7.44
CA VAL A 273 -16.06 22.82 -7.67
C VAL A 273 -16.00 21.92 -6.43
N GLU A 274 -15.98 22.47 -5.23
CA GLU A 274 -15.93 21.67 -4.00
C GLU A 274 -17.28 20.98 -3.73
N GLY A 275 -18.39 21.65 -4.03
CA GLY A 275 -19.72 21.03 -4.04
C GLY A 275 -19.83 19.91 -5.06
N PHE A 276 -19.24 20.07 -6.24
CA PHE A 276 -19.17 19.03 -7.26
C PHE A 276 -18.37 17.81 -6.80
N LYS A 277 -17.21 18.00 -6.17
CA LYS A 277 -16.41 16.89 -5.58
C LYS A 277 -17.21 16.13 -4.52
N ARG A 278 -17.85 16.84 -3.58
CA ARG A 278 -18.72 16.22 -2.57
C ARG A 278 -19.87 15.44 -3.20
N ALA A 279 -20.45 15.94 -4.29
CA ALA A 279 -21.50 15.23 -5.01
C ALA A 279 -21.00 13.92 -5.64
N ILE A 280 -19.78 13.89 -6.19
CA ILE A 280 -19.15 12.64 -6.67
C ILE A 280 -18.97 11.64 -5.53
N ASP A 281 -18.46 12.09 -4.38
CA ASP A 281 -18.31 11.22 -3.21
C ASP A 281 -19.66 10.62 -2.77
N GLU A 282 -20.73 11.41 -2.79
CA GLU A 282 -22.08 10.94 -2.49
C GLU A 282 -22.59 9.92 -3.51
N VAL A 283 -22.37 10.15 -4.82
CA VAL A 283 -22.72 9.20 -5.89
C VAL A 283 -22.00 7.86 -5.67
N VAL A 284 -20.69 7.89 -5.44
CA VAL A 284 -19.89 6.69 -5.14
C VAL A 284 -20.42 5.99 -3.90
N MET A 285 -20.81 6.74 -2.86
CA MET A 285 -21.32 6.15 -1.63
C MET A 285 -22.70 5.50 -1.81
N ARG A 286 -23.61 6.14 -2.55
CA ARG A 286 -24.92 5.57 -2.90
C ARG A 286 -24.77 4.26 -3.67
N LEU A 287 -23.95 4.27 -4.73
CA LEU A 287 -23.66 3.09 -5.55
C LEU A 287 -23.00 1.97 -4.73
N THR A 288 -22.01 2.29 -3.89
CA THR A 288 -21.34 1.28 -3.06
C THR A 288 -22.29 0.67 -2.03
N THR A 289 -23.17 1.48 -1.43
CA THR A 289 -24.18 1.00 -0.48
C THR A 289 -25.18 0.09 -1.16
N GLU A 290 -25.61 0.44 -2.36
CA GLU A 290 -26.52 -0.40 -3.15
C GLU A 290 -25.85 -1.70 -3.61
N ALA A 291 -24.58 -1.65 -4.03
CA ALA A 291 -23.80 -2.83 -4.40
C ALA A 291 -23.72 -3.84 -3.23
N LYS A 292 -23.54 -3.34 -1.99
CA LYS A 292 -23.58 -4.19 -0.79
C LYS A 292 -24.94 -4.90 -0.66
N LYS A 293 -26.06 -4.18 -0.86
CA LYS A 293 -27.40 -4.78 -0.76
C LYS A 293 -27.62 -5.84 -1.84
N ARG A 294 -27.32 -5.53 -3.10
CA ARG A 294 -27.52 -6.42 -4.25
C ARG A 294 -26.70 -7.70 -4.15
N TYR A 295 -25.42 -7.58 -3.81
CA TYR A 295 -24.47 -8.67 -3.99
C TYR A 295 -23.99 -9.33 -2.70
N LEU A 296 -24.11 -8.66 -1.54
CA LEU A 296 -23.55 -9.15 -0.28
C LEU A 296 -24.60 -9.49 0.78
N ILE A 297 -25.79 -8.87 0.77
CA ILE A 297 -26.84 -9.13 1.79
C ILE A 297 -27.66 -10.39 1.46
N SER A 298 -27.86 -10.72 0.18
CA SER A 298 -28.59 -11.94 -0.24
C SER A 298 -27.86 -13.25 0.05
N LYS A 299 -26.54 -13.23 0.21
CA LYS A 299 -25.72 -14.43 0.54
C LYS A 299 -25.64 -14.75 2.04
N GLY A 300 -26.26 -13.94 2.91
CA GLY A 300 -26.26 -14.14 4.36
C GLY A 300 -27.56 -14.72 4.95
N ALA A 301 -28.62 -14.87 4.15
CA ALA A 301 -29.97 -15.16 4.65
C ALA A 301 -30.34 -16.66 4.76
N THR A 302 -29.44 -17.58 4.42
CA THR A 302 -29.58 -19.02 4.74
C THR A 302 -28.65 -19.40 5.89
N ARG A 303 -28.84 -18.76 7.04
CA ARG A 303 -28.47 -19.34 8.33
C ARG A 303 -29.75 -19.40 9.16
N GLU A 304 -30.56 -20.42 8.90
CA GLU A 304 -31.61 -20.81 9.83
C GLU A 304 -30.96 -21.07 11.19
N CYS A 305 -31.29 -20.22 12.15
CA CYS A 305 -31.17 -20.52 13.56
C CYS A 305 -32.10 -21.71 13.89
N CYS A 306 -31.67 -22.93 13.57
CA CYS A 306 -32.15 -24.11 14.27
C CYS A 306 -31.55 -24.06 15.67
N GLY A 307 -32.42 -23.74 16.64
CA GLY A 307 -32.03 -23.42 17.99
C GLY A 307 -31.37 -24.58 18.74
N GLN A 308 -30.52 -24.21 19.69
CA GLN A 308 -30.34 -24.92 20.94
C GLN A 308 -30.03 -23.88 22.03
N GLY A 309 -30.65 -24.12 23.19
CA GLY A 309 -30.94 -23.16 24.25
C GLY A 309 -29.79 -22.27 24.71
N MET A 310 -30.11 -20.98 24.80
CA MET A 310 -29.40 -20.04 25.67
C MET A 310 -29.48 -20.54 27.12
N LYS A 311 -28.35 -20.99 27.66
CA LYS A 311 -28.08 -20.90 29.10
C LYS A 311 -27.16 -19.72 29.32
N ASN A 312 -27.66 -18.71 30.03
CA ASN A 312 -26.84 -17.66 30.64
C ASN A 312 -25.82 -18.29 31.60
N PRO A 313 -24.60 -17.76 31.64
CA PRO A 313 -23.91 -17.61 32.91
C PRO A 313 -23.73 -16.13 33.23
N SER A 314 -24.26 -15.80 34.39
CA SER A 314 -23.95 -14.67 35.25
C SER A 314 -22.45 -14.34 35.36
N GLN A 315 -22.23 -13.04 35.47
CA GLN A 315 -21.24 -12.31 36.28
C GLN A 315 -20.06 -13.06 36.94
N GLU A 316 -18.96 -12.30 37.00
CA GLU A 316 -17.72 -12.47 37.76
C GLU A 316 -16.55 -13.13 37.01
N ASN A 317 -15.64 -12.28 36.50
CA ASN A 317 -14.31 -12.33 37.11
C ASN A 317 -13.59 -10.98 37.05
N LYS A 318 -13.18 -10.53 38.25
CA LYS A 318 -12.40 -9.34 38.53
C LYS A 318 -10.94 -9.63 38.23
N TYR A 319 -10.28 -8.77 37.45
CA TYR A 319 -8.86 -8.49 37.66
C TYR A 319 -8.66 -6.98 37.58
N GLY A 320 -8.45 -6.39 38.75
CA GLY A 320 -8.05 -5.01 38.91
C GLY A 320 -6.59 -4.82 38.57
N VAL A 321 -6.27 -3.65 38.02
CA VAL A 321 -4.92 -3.10 38.07
C VAL A 321 -5.05 -1.69 38.63
N GLN A 322 -4.45 -1.52 39.80
CA GLN A 322 -4.33 -0.26 40.53
C GLN A 322 -3.47 0.73 39.72
N ASN A 323 -3.94 1.97 39.68
CA ASN A 323 -3.11 3.14 39.39
C ASN A 323 -2.16 3.36 40.56
N GLU A 324 -0.84 3.28 40.32
CA GLU A 324 0.15 3.99 41.14
C GLU A 324 1.20 4.68 40.26
N HIS A 325 1.56 5.86 40.72
CA HIS A 325 2.38 6.87 40.07
C HIS A 325 3.81 6.42 39.75
N ALA A 326 4.28 6.77 38.56
CA ALA A 326 5.70 6.86 38.25
C ALA A 326 6.01 8.26 37.72
N SER A 327 6.36 9.15 38.65
CA SER A 327 7.07 10.40 38.37
C SER A 327 8.50 10.26 38.90
N ASN A 328 9.44 10.76 38.09
CA ASN A 328 10.89 10.84 38.29
C ASN A 328 11.69 9.62 37.83
N ILE A 329 12.51 9.82 36.79
CA ILE A 329 13.98 9.92 36.90
C ILE A 329 14.52 10.48 35.57
N PHE A 330 15.05 11.70 35.63
CA PHE A 330 16.09 12.23 34.76
C PHE A 330 17.33 12.44 35.63
N SER A 331 18.37 11.66 35.40
CA SER A 331 19.78 11.98 35.63
C SER A 331 20.62 10.87 35.02
#